data_AF-A0A6M0GEF6-F1
#
_entry.id   AF-A0A6M0GEF6-F1
#
_cell.length_a   1.000
_cell.length_b   1.000
_cell.length_c   1.000
_cell.angle_alpha   90.00
_cell.angle_beta   90.00
_cell.angle_gamma   90.00
#
_symmetry.space_group_name_H-M   'P 1'
#
loop_
_entity.id
_entity.type
_entity.pdbx_description
1 polymer ?
#
loop_
_entity_poly.entity_id
_entity_poly.type
_entity_poly.pdbx_seq_one_letter_code
_entity_poly.pdbx_strand_id
1 'polypeptide(L)'
;MAEIKRLNYFTSQFLVEKDFKDEQAYHRRMRHLHNRYLHTWGVVEGLEITKSGDQQVSVNAGIAIDSNGQEIVVLDEQPTEIKTVSLAEFDAGSTIYITIAAQDFEDEQDRYTLGSEIKYTRTTERPQLEARNTQPADDGVVVLLAEVKLDGLKIYSINKFSGL
;
A
#
# COMPACT_ATOMS: atom_id res chain seq x y z
N MET A 1 3.56 10.33 21.55
CA MET A 1 3.58 9.38 22.70
C MET A 1 4.99 9.37 23.27
N ALA A 2 5.15 9.46 24.61
CA ALA A 2 6.48 9.57 25.25
C ALA A 2 7.19 8.21 25.47
N GLU A 3 6.48 7.07 25.41
CA GLU A 3 7.01 5.74 25.76
C GLU A 3 6.40 4.63 24.86
N ILE A 4 7.08 3.48 24.77
CA ILE A 4 6.58 2.24 24.15
C ILE A 4 5.97 1.36 25.25
N LYS A 5 4.66 1.07 25.16
CA LYS A 5 3.93 0.29 26.17
C LYS A 5 3.22 -0.89 25.51
N ARG A 6 3.31 -2.06 26.14
CA ARG A 6 2.55 -3.26 25.79
C ARG A 6 1.54 -3.55 26.90
N LEU A 7 0.42 -4.17 26.57
CA LEU A 7 -0.53 -4.63 27.58
C LEU A 7 0.12 -5.71 28.45
N ASN A 8 -0.18 -5.65 29.75
CA ASN A 8 0.22 -6.65 30.73
C ASN A 8 -1.04 -7.29 31.29
N TYR A 9 -1.45 -8.41 30.69
CA TYR A 9 -2.65 -9.13 31.08
C TYR A 9 -2.51 -9.78 32.45
N PHE A 10 -3.59 -9.76 33.23
CA PHE A 10 -3.68 -10.47 34.50
C PHE A 10 -5.09 -11.04 34.72
N THR A 11 -5.20 -12.04 35.60
CA THR A 11 -6.47 -12.70 35.89
C THR A 11 -7.50 -11.70 36.43
N SER A 12 -8.74 -11.82 35.95
CA SER A 12 -9.86 -10.94 36.32
C SER A 12 -9.72 -9.48 35.86
N GLN A 13 -8.80 -9.19 34.94
CA GLN A 13 -8.78 -7.89 34.25
C GLN A 13 -9.99 -7.76 33.32
N PHE A 14 -10.74 -6.67 33.47
CA PHE A 14 -11.79 -6.30 32.53
C PHE A 14 -11.18 -5.45 31.41
N LEU A 15 -11.28 -5.93 30.17
CA LEU A 15 -10.73 -5.25 28.99
C LEU A 15 -11.80 -4.39 28.31
N VAL A 16 -11.42 -3.20 27.86
CA VAL A 16 -12.27 -2.28 27.10
C VAL A 16 -11.70 -2.00 25.71
N GLU A 17 -12.47 -1.33 24.84
CA GLU A 17 -12.07 -1.00 23.47
C GLU A 17 -10.65 -0.40 23.37
N LYS A 18 -10.31 0.50 24.30
CA LYS A 18 -8.99 1.14 24.34
C LYS A 18 -7.84 0.13 24.52
N ASP A 19 -8.03 -0.91 25.32
CA ASP A 19 -7.01 -1.93 25.56
C ASP A 19 -6.64 -2.66 24.26
N PHE A 20 -7.65 -3.04 23.48
CA PHE A 20 -7.44 -3.70 22.18
C PHE A 20 -6.83 -2.77 21.13
N LYS A 21 -7.23 -1.50 21.11
CA LYS A 21 -6.61 -0.48 20.24
C LYS A 21 -5.13 -0.27 20.58
N ASP A 22 -4.81 -0.18 21.86
CA ASP A 22 -3.44 -0.01 22.33
C ASP A 22 -2.57 -1.25 22.02
N GLU A 23 -3.11 -2.46 22.15
CA GLU A 23 -2.41 -3.69 21.78
C GLU A 23 -2.15 -3.77 20.26
N GLN A 24 -3.17 -3.50 19.43
CA GLN A 24 -3.00 -3.48 17.97
C GLN A 24 -1.96 -2.45 17.55
N ALA A 25 -2.02 -1.24 18.12
CA ALA A 25 -1.05 -0.18 17.85
C ALA A 25 0.37 -0.56 18.28
N TYR A 26 0.53 -1.24 19.43
CA TYR A 26 1.83 -1.74 19.87
C TYR A 26 2.44 -2.71 18.85
N HIS A 27 1.67 -3.70 18.39
CA HIS A 27 2.15 -4.68 17.42
C HIS A 27 2.46 -4.08 16.05
N ARG A 28 1.58 -3.24 15.49
CA ARG A 28 1.83 -2.52 14.23
C ARG A 28 3.11 -1.69 14.34
N ARG A 29 3.24 -0.89 15.41
CA ARG A 29 4.41 -0.03 15.63
C ARG A 29 5.71 -0.84 15.74
N MET A 30 5.74 -1.91 16.54
CA MET A 30 6.97 -2.70 16.70
C MET A 30 7.36 -3.42 15.40
N ARG A 31 6.39 -3.84 14.59
CA ARG A 31 6.64 -4.41 13.25
C ARG A 31 7.23 -3.37 12.31
N HIS A 32 6.64 -2.18 12.21
CA HIS A 32 7.18 -1.11 11.36
C HIS A 32 8.58 -0.66 11.80
N LEU A 33 8.83 -0.58 13.11
CA LEU A 33 10.18 -0.29 13.62
C LEU A 33 11.19 -1.37 13.24
N HIS A 34 10.80 -2.65 13.31
CA HIS A 34 11.65 -3.76 12.85
C HIS A 34 11.98 -3.61 11.37
N ASN A 35 10.97 -3.41 10.52
CA ASN A 35 11.14 -3.25 9.07
C ASN A 35 12.01 -2.03 8.75
N ARG A 36 11.69 -0.87 9.31
CA ARG A 36 12.37 0.40 9.03
C ARG A 36 13.86 0.41 9.40
N TYR A 37 14.20 -0.18 10.53
CA TYR A 37 15.56 -0.05 11.09
C TYR A 37 16.44 -1.29 10.86
N LEU A 38 15.86 -2.43 10.47
CA LEU A 38 16.61 -3.66 10.22
C LEU A 38 16.58 -4.10 8.75
N HIS A 39 15.79 -3.44 7.89
CA HIS A 39 15.67 -3.76 6.47
C HIS A 39 15.72 -2.48 5.62
N THR A 40 15.91 -2.64 4.32
CA THR A 40 15.80 -1.55 3.33
C THR A 40 14.37 -1.52 2.77
N TRP A 41 13.90 -0.33 2.43
CA TRP A 41 12.63 -0.14 1.75
C TRP A 41 12.76 -0.47 0.26
N GLY A 42 11.63 -0.76 -0.40
CA GLY A 42 11.57 -1.16 -1.80
C GLY A 42 10.73 -2.42 -2.01
N VAL A 43 10.79 -2.96 -3.23
CA VAL A 43 10.17 -4.25 -3.57
C VAL A 43 10.94 -5.36 -2.87
N VAL A 44 10.23 -6.23 -2.16
CA VAL A 44 10.79 -7.41 -1.49
C VAL A 44 10.68 -8.63 -2.39
N GLU A 45 9.50 -8.85 -2.97
CA GLU A 45 9.20 -9.96 -3.89
C GLU A 45 8.00 -9.61 -4.77
N GLY A 46 8.01 -10.07 -6.04
CA GLY A 46 6.89 -9.91 -6.96
C GLY A 46 6.67 -8.47 -7.41
N LEU A 47 5.40 -8.04 -7.44
CA LEU A 47 4.98 -6.69 -7.85
C LEU A 47 5.39 -6.31 -9.28
N GLU A 48 5.57 -7.29 -10.17
CA GLU A 48 5.96 -6.97 -11.55
C GLU A 48 4.85 -6.23 -12.28
N ILE A 49 5.24 -5.13 -12.93
CA ILE A 49 4.36 -4.40 -13.84
C ILE A 49 4.26 -5.12 -15.17
N THR A 50 3.03 -5.30 -15.65
CA THR A 50 2.70 -5.88 -16.95
C THR A 50 1.71 -5.00 -17.72
N LYS A 51 1.76 -5.02 -19.05
CA LYS A 51 0.75 -4.34 -19.88
C LYS A 51 -0.53 -5.16 -19.87
N SER A 52 -1.64 -4.59 -19.40
CA SER A 52 -2.97 -5.22 -19.39
C SER A 52 -3.92 -4.62 -20.44
N GLY A 53 -3.57 -3.47 -21.01
CA GLY A 53 -4.32 -2.81 -22.09
C GLY A 53 -3.45 -1.77 -22.79
N ASP A 54 -3.96 -1.09 -23.81
CA ASP A 54 -3.16 -0.11 -24.58
C ASP A 54 -2.67 1.07 -23.73
N GLN A 55 -3.49 1.54 -22.79
CA GLN A 55 -3.15 2.54 -21.79
C GLN A 55 -3.46 2.02 -20.38
N GLN A 56 -3.15 0.75 -20.12
CA GLN A 56 -3.38 0.16 -18.80
C GLN A 56 -2.24 -0.79 -18.44
N VAL A 57 -1.83 -0.72 -17.18
CA VAL A 57 -0.89 -1.66 -16.57
C VAL A 57 -1.54 -2.41 -15.42
N SER A 58 -1.08 -3.63 -15.19
CA SER A 58 -1.40 -4.46 -14.03
C SER A 58 -0.16 -4.75 -13.20
N VAL A 59 -0.36 -4.95 -11.91
CA VAL A 59 0.67 -5.33 -10.93
C VAL A 59 0.38 -6.73 -10.44
N ASN A 60 1.39 -7.60 -10.50
CA ASN A 60 1.30 -8.95 -9.95
C ASN A 60 1.26 -8.94 -8.41
N ALA A 61 0.84 -10.05 -7.81
CA ALA A 61 0.97 -10.24 -6.37
C ALA A 61 2.43 -10.12 -5.92
N GLY A 62 2.61 -9.70 -4.68
CA GLY A 62 3.93 -9.43 -4.12
C GLY A 62 3.88 -8.50 -2.93
N ILE A 63 5.07 -8.14 -2.46
CA ILE A 63 5.24 -7.31 -1.27
C ILE A 63 6.34 -6.27 -1.48
N ALA A 64 6.08 -5.06 -0.98
CA ALA A 64 7.07 -4.02 -0.80
C ALA A 64 7.04 -3.52 0.66
N ILE A 65 8.09 -2.80 1.04
CA ILE A 65 8.18 -2.09 2.31
C ILE A 65 8.50 -0.62 2.02
N ASP A 66 7.77 0.31 2.63
CA ASP A 66 8.07 1.75 2.52
C ASP A 66 9.18 2.18 3.50
N SER A 67 9.66 3.42 3.40
CA SER A 67 10.71 3.95 4.29
C SER A 67 10.28 4.16 5.74
N ASN A 68 8.98 4.02 6.05
CA ASN A 68 8.45 3.99 7.40
C ASN A 68 8.34 2.58 7.97
N GLY A 69 8.63 1.55 7.17
CA GLY A 69 8.55 0.14 7.55
C GLY A 69 7.16 -0.47 7.40
N GLN A 70 6.25 0.21 6.68
CA GLN A 70 4.92 -0.31 6.38
C GLN A 70 4.99 -1.32 5.23
N GLU A 71 4.42 -2.50 5.44
CA GLU A 71 4.28 -3.49 4.37
C GLU A 71 3.16 -3.09 3.40
N ILE A 72 3.43 -3.27 2.10
CA ILE A 72 2.51 -3.01 1.01
C ILE A 72 2.30 -4.34 0.28
N VAL A 73 1.12 -4.95 0.46
CA VAL A 73 0.87 -6.34 0.01
C VAL A 73 -0.17 -6.38 -1.09
N VAL A 74 0.21 -6.86 -2.27
CA VAL A 74 -0.70 -7.20 -3.37
C VAL A 74 -0.96 -8.71 -3.32
N LEU A 75 -2.23 -9.10 -3.28
CA LEU A 75 -2.64 -10.51 -3.23
C LEU A 75 -3.29 -10.94 -4.55
N ASP A 76 -3.19 -12.22 -4.89
CA ASP A 76 -3.78 -12.77 -6.13
C ASP A 76 -5.30 -12.63 -6.13
N GLU A 77 -5.95 -12.83 -4.98
CA GLU A 77 -7.39 -12.76 -4.80
C GLU A 77 -7.95 -11.33 -4.72
N GLN A 78 -7.09 -10.30 -4.70
CA GLN A 78 -7.58 -8.91 -4.72
C GLN A 78 -8.32 -8.62 -6.04
N PRO A 79 -9.41 -7.85 -5.98
CA PRO A 79 -10.09 -7.33 -7.16
C PRO A 79 -9.14 -6.67 -8.17
N THR A 80 -9.43 -6.83 -9.46
CA THR A 80 -8.58 -6.32 -10.54
C THR A 80 -8.42 -4.80 -10.50
N GLU A 81 -9.43 -4.08 -10.00
CA GLU A 81 -9.38 -2.61 -9.91
C GLU A 81 -8.30 -2.12 -8.93
N ILE A 82 -7.96 -2.93 -7.93
CA ILE A 82 -6.90 -2.63 -6.95
C ILE A 82 -5.52 -2.87 -7.55
N LYS A 83 -5.43 -3.75 -8.56
CA LYS A 83 -4.17 -4.22 -9.16
C LYS A 83 -3.89 -3.59 -10.53
N THR A 84 -4.72 -2.67 -11.00
CA THR A 84 -4.59 -2.04 -12.31
C THR A 84 -4.54 -0.53 -12.22
N VAL A 85 -3.81 0.09 -13.14
CA VAL A 85 -3.70 1.55 -13.26
C VAL A 85 -3.99 1.95 -14.70
N SER A 86 -4.94 2.87 -14.86
CA SER A 86 -5.21 3.51 -16.14
C SER A 86 -4.20 4.61 -16.42
N LEU A 87 -3.73 4.68 -17.66
CA LEU A 87 -2.83 5.70 -18.17
C LEU A 87 -3.55 6.62 -19.19
N ALA A 88 -4.88 6.52 -19.29
CA ALA A 88 -5.66 7.22 -20.30
C ALA A 88 -5.68 8.74 -20.14
N GLU A 89 -5.37 9.24 -18.93
CA GLU A 89 -5.31 10.67 -18.61
C GLU A 89 -3.98 11.34 -19.01
N PHE A 90 -2.97 10.56 -19.41
CA PHE A 90 -1.66 11.07 -19.79
C PHE A 90 -1.52 11.25 -21.29
N ASP A 91 -0.88 12.35 -21.68
CA ASP A 91 -0.63 12.66 -23.09
C ASP A 91 0.38 11.70 -23.73
N ALA A 92 0.27 11.57 -25.05
CA ALA A 92 1.25 10.85 -25.86
C ALA A 92 2.67 11.41 -25.65
N GLY A 93 3.67 10.53 -25.59
CA GLY A 93 5.06 10.90 -25.34
C GLY A 93 5.40 11.17 -23.87
N SER A 94 4.42 11.12 -22.97
CA SER A 94 4.66 11.27 -21.53
C SER A 94 5.49 10.12 -20.97
N THR A 95 6.35 10.46 -20.01
CA THR A 95 6.98 9.49 -19.11
C THR A 95 6.15 9.41 -17.84
N ILE A 96 5.68 8.22 -17.50
CA ILE A 96 4.72 7.97 -16.42
C ILE A 96 5.39 7.04 -15.41
N TYR A 97 5.35 7.41 -14.14
CA TYR A 97 5.86 6.62 -13.04
C TYR A 97 4.70 5.92 -12.34
N ILE A 98 4.83 4.61 -12.15
CA ILE A 98 3.87 3.79 -11.41
C ILE A 98 4.42 3.57 -10.01
N THR A 99 3.68 4.03 -9.02
CA THR A 99 4.06 3.93 -7.60
C THR A 99 3.03 3.12 -6.83
N ILE A 100 3.47 2.51 -5.74
CA ILE A 100 2.61 1.82 -4.78
C ILE A 100 2.86 2.35 -3.37
N ALA A 101 1.80 2.48 -2.59
CA ALA A 101 1.83 2.86 -1.18
C ALA A 101 0.82 2.00 -0.40
N ALA A 102 1.02 1.85 0.90
CA ALA A 102 -0.01 1.29 1.76
C ALA A 102 -1.01 2.39 2.16
N GLN A 103 -2.29 2.05 2.19
CA GLN A 103 -3.35 2.96 2.60
C GLN A 103 -4.41 2.20 3.41
N ASP A 104 -4.92 2.86 4.45
CA ASP A 104 -6.03 2.37 5.28
C ASP A 104 -7.35 2.81 4.63
N PHE A 105 -8.28 1.86 4.46
CA PHE A 105 -9.61 2.08 3.89
C PHE A 105 -10.72 1.66 4.85
N GLU A 106 -11.84 2.38 4.76
CA GLU A 106 -13.13 2.01 5.35
C GLU A 106 -14.03 1.48 4.23
N ASP A 107 -14.07 0.15 4.07
CA ASP A 107 -14.90 -0.46 3.02
C ASP A 107 -16.38 -0.46 3.44
N GLU A 108 -17.30 -0.06 2.56
CA GLU A 108 -18.74 -0.02 2.86
C GLU A 108 -19.34 -1.36 3.29
N GLN A 109 -18.72 -2.49 2.91
CA GLN A 109 -19.12 -3.82 3.35
C GLN A 109 -18.93 -4.04 4.87
N ASP A 110 -17.99 -3.31 5.48
CA ASP A 110 -17.69 -3.36 6.92
C ASP A 110 -18.44 -2.31 7.72
N ARG A 111 -19.28 -1.50 7.05
CA ARG A 111 -20.07 -0.44 7.64
C ARG A 111 -21.04 -0.99 8.69
N TYR A 112 -21.09 -0.31 9.83
CA TYR A 112 -21.94 -0.62 10.96
C TYR A 112 -22.57 0.66 11.52
N THR A 113 -23.89 0.63 11.70
CA THR A 113 -24.64 1.77 12.23
C THR A 113 -24.87 1.60 13.73
N LEU A 114 -24.31 2.50 14.54
CA LEU A 114 -24.52 2.58 15.98
C LEU A 114 -25.39 3.79 16.32
N GLY A 115 -26.70 3.59 16.44
CA GLY A 115 -27.64 4.71 16.61
C GLY A 115 -27.64 5.60 15.36
N SER A 116 -27.19 6.84 15.49
CA SER A 116 -27.01 7.78 14.38
C SER A 116 -25.57 7.85 13.85
N GLU A 117 -24.62 7.13 14.46
CA GLU A 117 -23.22 7.11 14.03
C GLU A 117 -23.00 6.02 13.00
N ILE A 118 -22.25 6.35 11.95
CA ILE A 118 -21.67 5.37 11.02
C ILE A 118 -20.27 5.03 11.54
N LYS A 119 -20.00 3.73 11.68
CA LYS A 119 -18.69 3.18 12.02
C LYS A 119 -18.34 2.08 11.02
N TYR A 120 -17.11 1.60 11.09
CA TYR A 120 -16.65 0.45 10.33
C TYR A 120 -16.10 -0.59 11.31
N THR A 121 -16.48 -1.85 11.09
CA THR A 121 -16.06 -2.98 11.94
C THR A 121 -14.62 -3.41 11.66
N ARG A 122 -14.06 -2.96 10.54
CA ARG A 122 -12.69 -3.26 10.10
C ARG A 122 -12.08 -2.02 9.45
N THR A 123 -10.76 -1.94 9.53
CA THR A 123 -9.94 -1.07 8.68
C THR A 123 -9.18 -1.98 7.74
N THR A 124 -9.29 -1.74 6.45
CA THR A 124 -8.60 -2.54 5.43
C THR A 124 -7.29 -1.86 5.08
N GLU A 125 -6.16 -2.51 5.37
CA GLU A 125 -4.84 -2.08 4.89
C GLU A 125 -4.65 -2.64 3.46
N ARG A 126 -4.57 -1.78 2.46
CA ARG A 126 -4.53 -2.18 1.04
C ARG A 126 -3.49 -1.37 0.25
N PRO A 127 -2.88 -1.94 -0.79
CA PRO A 127 -2.06 -1.20 -1.73
C PRO A 127 -2.88 -0.16 -2.49
N GLN A 128 -2.35 1.05 -2.57
CA GLN A 128 -2.81 2.10 -3.45
C GLN A 128 -1.80 2.27 -4.57
N LEU A 129 -2.23 1.98 -5.80
CA LEU A 129 -1.44 2.21 -7.00
C LEU A 129 -1.77 3.58 -7.58
N GLU A 130 -0.73 4.30 -8.02
CA GLU A 130 -0.88 5.59 -8.66
C GLU A 130 0.02 5.70 -9.89
N ALA A 131 -0.48 6.39 -10.92
CA ALA A 131 0.32 6.87 -12.04
C ALA A 131 0.57 8.37 -11.88
N ARG A 132 1.78 8.81 -12.20
CA ARG A 132 2.16 10.23 -12.14
C ARG A 132 3.16 10.57 -13.24
N ASN A 133 3.13 11.80 -13.76
CA ASN A 133 4.08 12.27 -14.77
C ASN A 133 5.35 12.90 -14.17
N THR A 134 5.45 12.90 -12.85
CA THR A 134 6.60 13.43 -12.10
C THR A 134 7.23 12.30 -11.32
N GLN A 135 8.55 12.15 -11.42
CA GLN A 135 9.29 11.14 -10.68
C GLN A 135 9.07 11.36 -9.17
N PRO A 136 8.70 10.33 -8.40
CA PRO A 136 8.62 10.46 -6.95
C PRO A 136 10.00 10.79 -6.36
N ALA A 137 10.02 11.42 -5.18
CA ALA A 137 11.26 11.59 -4.44
C ALA A 137 11.88 10.23 -4.09
N ASP A 138 13.20 10.15 -4.04
CA ASP A 138 13.95 8.96 -3.65
C ASP A 138 14.06 8.87 -2.11
N ASP A 139 12.92 8.97 -1.44
CA ASP A 139 12.80 8.95 0.03
C ASP A 139 12.07 7.70 0.55
N GLY A 140 11.60 6.84 -0.36
CA GLY A 140 10.92 5.58 -0.07
C GLY A 140 9.53 5.73 0.58
N VAL A 141 8.96 6.94 0.64
CA VAL A 141 7.60 7.14 1.16
C VAL A 141 6.57 6.46 0.26
N VAL A 142 6.82 6.46 -1.04
CA VAL A 142 6.13 5.60 -2.01
C VAL A 142 7.17 4.73 -2.71
N VAL A 143 6.79 3.51 -3.07
CA VAL A 143 7.69 2.59 -3.77
C VAL A 143 7.46 2.72 -5.27
N LEU A 144 8.51 3.08 -6.00
CA LEU A 144 8.49 3.16 -7.47
C LEU A 144 8.58 1.75 -8.07
N LEU A 145 7.60 1.37 -8.88
CA LEU A 145 7.52 0.04 -9.51
C LEU A 145 7.96 0.05 -10.97
N ALA A 146 7.61 1.09 -11.73
CA ALA A 146 8.01 1.21 -13.13
C ALA A 146 8.00 2.65 -13.64
N GLU A 147 8.80 2.89 -14.66
CA GLU A 147 8.64 3.97 -15.62
C GLU A 147 8.00 3.40 -16.90
N VAL A 148 6.92 4.01 -17.35
CA VAL A 148 6.14 3.63 -18.52
C VAL A 148 6.15 4.78 -19.51
N LYS A 149 6.33 4.48 -20.80
CA LYS A 149 6.25 5.49 -21.87
C LYS A 149 5.14 5.17 -22.85
N LEU A 150 4.44 6.21 -23.27
CA LEU A 150 3.37 6.15 -24.26
C LEU A 150 3.84 6.68 -25.62
N ASP A 151 3.49 5.95 -26.69
CA ASP A 151 3.62 6.37 -28.08
C ASP A 151 2.20 6.45 -28.65
N GLY A 152 1.72 7.67 -28.88
CA GLY A 152 0.28 7.91 -29.01
C GLY A 152 -0.47 7.41 -27.77
N LEU A 153 -1.52 6.61 -28.00
CA LEU A 153 -2.34 5.98 -26.95
C LEU A 153 -1.89 4.55 -26.64
N LYS A 154 -0.61 4.20 -26.84
CA LYS A 154 -0.11 2.85 -26.62
C LYS A 154 1.14 2.85 -25.75
N ILE A 155 1.18 1.96 -24.77
CA ILE A 155 2.41 1.63 -24.05
C ILE A 155 3.39 0.97 -25.01
N TYR A 156 4.59 1.55 -25.14
CA TYR A 156 5.68 1.00 -25.96
C TYR A 156 6.92 0.60 -25.15
N SER A 157 7.06 1.10 -23.92
CA SER A 157 8.13 0.64 -23.00
C SER A 157 7.65 0.63 -21.56
N ILE A 158 8.10 -0.39 -20.81
CA ILE A 158 7.96 -0.50 -19.35
C ILE A 158 9.35 -0.80 -18.80
N ASN A 159 9.97 0.20 -18.19
CA ASN A 159 11.22 0.06 -17.45
C ASN A 159 10.86 -0.26 -16.00
N LYS A 160 11.02 -1.53 -15.63
CA LYS A 160 10.66 -2.01 -14.28
C LYS A 160 11.76 -1.66 -13.30
N PHE A 161 11.36 -1.23 -12.12
CA PHE A 161 12.25 -1.12 -10.98
C PHE A 161 12.04 -2.35 -10.10
N SER A 162 13.12 -3.07 -9.84
CA SER A 162 13.18 -4.16 -8.87
C SER A 162 14.11 -3.74 -7.73
N GLY A 163 13.71 -3.99 -6.48
CA GLY A 163 14.60 -4.02 -5.32
C GLY A 163 14.81 -5.49 -4.89
N LEU A 164 15.87 -5.87 -4.18
CA LEU A 164 16.99 -5.11 -3.59
C LEU A 164 18.17 -4.88 -4.55
#